data_AF-A0AA88GFP1-F1
#
_entry.id   AF-A0AA88GFP1-F1
#
_cell.length_a   1.000
_cell.length_b   1.000
_cell.length_c   1.000
_cell.angle_alpha   90.00
_cell.angle_beta   90.00
_cell.angle_gamma   90.00
#
_symmetry.space_group_name_H-M   'P 1'
#
loop_
_entity.id
_entity.type
_entity.pdbx_description
1 polymer ?
#
loop_
_entity_poly.entity_id
_entity_poly.type
_entity_poly.pdbx_seq_one_letter_code
_entity_poly.pdbx_strand_id
1 'polypeptide(L)'
;MSSSRQHFQDNTNVKCSNRIIFLWIILFFITLSTTCWIVFIYSFRTNHSQTSWKQLAMEWIEPYFISSTPSPLFSKILQRDKHIHERLKQKFYSRRQFLNHFSQDDSSTSREGPSSLIPTSTHSTGASMDISSTTSSRPWYLKQSIIQVLSQKNLSSLCECVNSTSTARWMAEHYEQLKNKTLNQVLLPGTHDSLTYDINFYNNRSALMFSNDIDSMLLKLFNLPFVSKPFMYMIMVPWANTQSCHVTQQLMHGIRYFDIRICKDEREPLVQNRFKSCHNYFGSYISEVLEQVVDFLTNVSPYEFLVLDFNHFYGMDADDHEFFANYIATTLNHLLVQPSQFEMQTKLENLWKTSKRIYAFYSENVIPKSVTGYLWNSSNIDYAWADTTSMDYLNEYNIAVLVERQQVMHHFLNLQLVLTPGMIDFVNGFTKRPYSVLDLSYMVAQQLPKWISQDYNSTLLNVITCDFYHLFNFTEVVIARNFQN
;
A
#
# COMPACT_ATOMS: atom_id res chain seq x y z
N MET A 1 9.53 41.11 -24.96
CA MET A 1 9.66 41.66 -23.59
C MET A 1 8.31 41.53 -22.88
N SER A 2 7.96 40.36 -22.36
CA SER A 2 6.79 40.17 -21.48
C SER A 2 6.76 38.83 -20.72
N SER A 3 7.85 38.04 -20.70
CA SER A 3 7.87 36.72 -20.04
C SER A 3 8.70 36.64 -18.75
N SER A 4 9.19 37.76 -18.21
CA SER A 4 10.10 37.75 -17.05
C SER A 4 9.55 38.38 -15.76
N ARG A 5 8.25 38.74 -15.69
CA ARG A 5 7.63 39.29 -14.46
C ARG A 5 6.72 38.33 -13.68
N GLN A 6 6.24 37.24 -14.27
CA GLN A 6 5.35 36.30 -13.58
C GLN A 6 6.09 35.35 -12.60
N HIS A 7 7.34 34.97 -12.89
CA HIS A 7 8.10 34.07 -12.01
C HIS A 7 8.60 34.70 -10.69
N PHE A 8 8.58 36.03 -10.56
CA PHE A 8 9.01 36.70 -9.33
C PHE A 8 7.85 36.95 -8.34
N GLN A 9 6.60 36.95 -8.80
CA GLN A 9 5.41 37.17 -7.96
C GLN A 9 4.88 35.87 -7.32
N ASP A 10 4.97 34.73 -8.02
CA ASP A 10 4.55 33.43 -7.45
C ASP A 10 5.48 32.93 -6.35
N ASN A 11 6.79 33.17 -6.48
CA ASN A 11 7.76 32.79 -5.44
C ASN A 11 7.64 33.62 -4.15
N THR A 12 7.13 34.84 -4.23
CA THR A 12 6.85 35.68 -3.05
C THR A 12 5.52 35.31 -2.38
N ASN A 13 4.50 34.93 -3.14
CA ASN A 13 3.20 34.53 -2.59
C ASN A 13 3.26 33.15 -1.90
N VAL A 14 4.02 32.19 -2.45
CA VAL A 14 4.25 30.88 -1.81
C VAL A 14 5.04 31.04 -0.50
N LYS A 15 6.07 31.90 -0.48
CA LYS A 15 6.83 32.20 0.75
C LYS A 15 6.02 32.95 1.81
N CYS A 16 5.09 33.81 1.40
CA CYS A 16 4.23 34.56 2.32
C CYS A 16 3.14 33.66 2.92
N SER A 17 2.52 32.81 2.09
CA SER A 17 1.53 31.80 2.53
C SER A 17 2.13 30.82 3.55
N ASN A 18 3.33 30.30 3.28
CA ASN A 18 4.02 29.38 4.21
C ASN A 18 4.38 30.01 5.55
N ARG A 19 4.66 31.33 5.59
CA ARG A 19 4.92 32.06 6.84
C ARG A 19 3.66 32.29 7.66
N ILE A 20 2.55 32.60 7.00
CA ILE A 20 1.25 32.79 7.65
C ILE A 20 0.76 31.45 8.22
N ILE A 21 0.87 30.36 7.47
CA ILE A 21 0.55 29.00 7.94
C ILE A 21 1.41 28.63 9.16
N PHE A 22 2.71 28.90 9.11
CA PHE A 22 3.62 28.64 10.24
C PHE A 22 3.26 29.45 11.50
N LEU A 23 2.83 30.70 11.34
CA LEU A 23 2.36 31.55 12.44
C LEU A 23 1.04 31.04 13.06
N TRP A 24 0.08 30.60 12.23
CA TRP A 24 -1.15 29.98 12.70
C TRP A 24 -0.88 28.67 13.46
N ILE A 25 0.06 27.86 12.99
CA ILE A 25 0.48 26.62 13.66
C ILE A 25 1.11 26.93 15.03
N ILE A 26 2.01 27.93 15.11
CA ILE A 26 2.61 28.35 16.39
C ILE A 26 1.55 28.86 17.37
N LEU A 27 0.66 29.76 16.92
CA LEU A 27 -0.44 30.29 17.74
C LEU A 27 -1.37 29.18 18.23
N PHE A 28 -1.65 28.18 17.39
CA PHE A 28 -2.44 27.01 17.72
C PHE A 28 -1.76 26.10 18.77
N PHE A 29 -0.46 25.85 18.67
CA PHE A 29 0.26 25.04 19.67
C PHE A 29 0.43 25.77 21.01
N ILE A 30 0.57 27.10 21.00
CA ILE A 30 0.59 27.90 22.23
C ILE A 30 -0.74 27.76 22.99
N THR A 31 -1.89 27.74 22.30
CA THR A 31 -3.21 27.60 22.92
C THR A 31 -3.57 26.16 23.29
N LEU A 32 -3.06 25.17 22.56
CA LEU A 32 -3.27 23.75 22.85
C LEU A 32 -2.37 23.23 23.99
N SER A 33 -1.14 23.75 24.11
CA SER A 33 -0.21 23.32 25.16
C SER A 33 -0.73 23.60 26.57
N THR A 34 -1.49 24.67 26.78
CA THR A 34 -2.04 25.03 28.09
C THR A 34 -3.28 24.21 28.46
N THR A 35 -4.10 23.82 27.48
CA THR A 35 -5.34 23.05 27.70
C THR A 35 -5.07 21.54 27.75
N CYS A 36 -4.21 21.00 26.89
CA CYS A 36 -3.83 19.59 26.91
C CYS A 36 -2.94 19.22 28.10
N TRP A 37 -2.09 20.13 28.62
CA TRP A 37 -1.32 19.86 29.85
C TRP A 37 -2.21 19.66 31.07
N ILE A 38 -3.29 20.44 31.19
CA ILE A 38 -4.23 20.35 32.31
C ILE A 38 -5.01 19.03 32.24
N VAL A 39 -5.48 18.62 31.06
CA VAL A 39 -6.20 17.34 30.86
C VAL A 39 -5.26 16.14 31.04
N PHE A 40 -4.01 16.22 30.57
CA PHE A 40 -3.01 15.15 30.70
C PHE A 40 -2.59 14.92 32.16
N ILE A 41 -2.36 15.99 32.94
CA ILE A 41 -2.04 15.89 34.38
C ILE A 41 -3.25 15.37 35.18
N TYR A 42 -4.47 15.80 34.85
CA TYR A 42 -5.67 15.36 35.57
C TYR A 42 -6.02 13.88 35.31
N SER A 43 -5.72 13.38 34.12
CA SER A 43 -5.95 11.97 33.73
C SER A 43 -4.93 11.01 34.36
N PHE A 44 -3.68 11.44 34.57
CA PHE A 44 -2.64 10.60 35.19
C PHE A 44 -2.73 10.53 36.72
N ARG A 45 -3.30 11.55 37.38
CA ARG A 45 -3.38 11.60 38.86
C ARG A 45 -4.51 10.77 39.47
N THR A 46 -5.44 10.23 38.67
CA THR A 46 -6.67 9.61 39.17
C THR A 46 -6.82 8.10 38.92
N ASN A 47 -5.81 7.38 38.41
CA ASN A 47 -5.93 5.93 38.18
C ASN A 47 -4.79 5.10 38.80
N HIS A 48 -4.94 4.81 40.09
CA HIS A 48 -4.43 3.57 40.68
C HIS A 48 -5.40 2.42 40.35
N SER A 49 -5.16 1.71 39.25
CA SER A 49 -5.43 0.26 39.07
C SER A 49 -5.29 -0.13 37.59
N GLN A 50 -4.20 -0.82 37.26
CA GLN A 50 -4.00 -1.43 35.95
C GLN A 50 -4.82 -2.72 35.82
N THR A 51 -6.11 -2.64 35.47
CA THR A 51 -6.84 -3.82 34.95
C THR A 51 -8.16 -3.53 34.22
N SER A 52 -8.76 -2.35 34.35
CA SER A 52 -10.14 -2.13 33.88
C SER A 52 -10.31 -1.84 32.38
N TRP A 53 -9.41 -1.08 31.75
CA TRP A 53 -9.64 -0.60 30.37
C TRP A 53 -9.45 -1.65 29.28
N LYS A 54 -8.53 -2.61 29.46
CA LYS A 54 -8.33 -3.70 28.50
C LYS A 54 -9.51 -4.67 28.49
N GLN A 55 -10.11 -4.92 29.66
CA GLN A 55 -11.21 -5.86 29.80
C GLN A 55 -12.52 -5.25 29.28
N LEU A 56 -12.80 -3.98 29.60
CA LEU A 56 -13.94 -3.24 29.06
C LEU A 56 -13.84 -3.03 27.54
N ALA A 57 -12.64 -2.80 27.00
CA ALA A 57 -12.45 -2.69 25.55
C ALA A 57 -12.68 -4.04 24.84
N MET A 58 -12.28 -5.16 25.45
CA MET A 58 -12.47 -6.49 24.88
C MET A 58 -13.94 -6.93 24.94
N GLU A 59 -14.64 -6.71 26.06
CA GLU A 59 -16.07 -7.02 26.22
C GLU A 59 -16.98 -6.20 25.28
N TRP A 60 -16.54 -5.00 24.87
CA TRP A 60 -17.29 -4.14 23.94
C TRP A 60 -17.02 -4.46 22.46
N ILE A 61 -15.86 -5.06 22.14
CA ILE A 61 -15.46 -5.41 20.77
C ILE A 61 -15.82 -6.87 20.43
N GLU A 62 -15.95 -7.75 21.42
CA GLU A 62 -16.28 -9.18 21.24
C GLU A 62 -17.47 -9.44 20.30
N PRO A 63 -18.59 -8.69 20.39
CA PRO A 63 -19.75 -8.89 19.51
C PRO A 63 -19.52 -8.51 18.03
N TYR A 64 -18.44 -7.80 17.73
CA TYR A 64 -18.11 -7.31 16.37
C TYR A 64 -17.01 -8.11 15.68
N PHE A 65 -16.42 -9.11 16.35
CA PHE A 65 -15.59 -10.10 15.67
C PHE A 65 -16.50 -11.02 14.85
N ILE A 66 -16.60 -10.75 13.55
CA ILE A 66 -17.04 -11.78 12.61
C ILE A 66 -15.95 -12.85 12.65
N SER A 67 -16.28 -14.03 13.16
CA SER A 67 -15.45 -15.24 13.03
C SER A 67 -15.46 -15.69 11.56
N SER A 68 -14.83 -14.91 10.69
CA SER A 68 -14.50 -15.40 9.36
C SER A 68 -13.29 -16.31 9.52
N THR A 69 -13.49 -17.60 9.29
CA THR A 69 -12.36 -18.52 9.16
C THR A 69 -11.75 -18.28 7.79
N PRO A 70 -10.47 -17.88 7.71
CA PRO A 70 -9.82 -17.68 6.43
C PRO A 70 -9.86 -18.97 5.60
N SER A 71 -9.96 -18.84 4.27
CA SER A 71 -10.01 -20.01 3.40
C SER A 71 -8.78 -20.92 3.64
N PRO A 72 -8.89 -22.26 3.50
CA PRO A 72 -7.77 -23.15 3.71
C PRO A 72 -6.56 -22.85 2.82
N LEU A 73 -6.79 -22.32 1.62
CA LEU A 73 -5.74 -21.85 0.71
C LEU A 73 -5.04 -20.62 1.30
N PHE A 74 -5.81 -19.62 1.71
CA PHE A 74 -5.27 -18.39 2.29
C PHE A 74 -4.47 -18.65 3.58
N SER A 75 -4.97 -19.54 4.44
CA SER A 75 -4.28 -19.95 5.68
C SER A 75 -2.91 -20.58 5.41
N LYS A 76 -2.80 -21.43 4.36
CA LYS A 76 -1.51 -22.03 3.96
C LYS A 76 -0.54 -20.98 3.42
N ILE A 77 -1.04 -20.01 2.64
CA ILE A 77 -0.19 -18.96 2.09
C ILE A 77 0.30 -18.03 3.21
N LEU A 78 -0.55 -17.63 4.16
CA LEU A 78 -0.12 -16.88 5.36
C LEU A 78 0.98 -17.60 6.15
N GLN A 79 0.90 -18.92 6.26
CA GLN A 79 1.95 -19.72 6.91
C GLN A 79 3.26 -19.70 6.10
N ARG A 80 3.18 -19.71 4.76
CA ARG A 80 4.35 -19.57 3.87
C ARG A 80 4.96 -18.17 3.96
N ASP A 81 4.16 -17.12 3.98
CA ASP A 81 4.62 -15.73 4.15
C ASP A 81 5.38 -15.56 5.47
N LYS A 82 4.84 -16.12 6.56
CA LYS A 82 5.55 -16.18 7.85
C LYS A 82 6.87 -16.94 7.73
N HIS A 83 6.90 -18.04 6.99
CA HIS A 83 8.13 -18.80 6.76
C HIS A 83 9.16 -18.06 5.90
N ILE A 84 8.72 -17.33 4.86
CA ILE A 84 9.56 -16.44 4.04
C ILE A 84 10.20 -15.39 4.94
N HIS A 85 9.39 -14.71 5.75
CA HIS A 85 9.86 -13.72 6.71
C HIS A 85 10.89 -14.29 7.69
N GLU A 86 10.58 -15.42 8.32
CA GLU A 86 11.50 -16.06 9.27
C GLU A 86 12.78 -16.57 8.59
N ARG A 87 12.73 -17.05 7.33
CA ARG A 87 13.91 -17.44 6.56
C ARG A 87 14.83 -16.25 6.29
N LEU A 88 14.27 -15.11 5.90
CA LEU A 88 15.04 -13.89 5.64
C LEU A 88 15.61 -13.30 6.92
N LYS A 89 14.85 -13.31 8.02
CA LYS A 89 15.36 -13.03 9.37
C LYS A 89 16.48 -13.98 9.79
N GLN A 90 16.35 -15.28 9.55
CA GLN A 90 17.39 -16.26 9.90
C GLN A 90 18.66 -16.05 9.08
N LYS A 91 18.56 -15.69 7.79
CA LYS A 91 19.72 -15.24 6.98
C LYS A 91 20.37 -13.99 7.58
N PHE A 92 19.58 -13.07 8.12
CA PHE A 92 20.07 -11.89 8.84
C PHE A 92 20.78 -12.26 10.17
N TYR A 93 20.19 -13.12 11.00
CA TYR A 93 20.76 -13.53 12.30
C TYR A 93 22.00 -14.41 12.15
N SER A 94 22.02 -15.34 11.19
CA SER A 94 23.19 -16.21 10.92
C SER A 94 24.41 -15.42 10.44
N ARG A 95 24.22 -14.34 9.66
CA ARG A 95 25.32 -13.42 9.26
C ARG A 95 25.76 -12.49 10.39
N ARG A 96 24.84 -12.06 11.26
CA ARG A 96 25.15 -11.29 12.47
C ARG A 96 25.92 -12.13 13.49
N GLN A 97 25.62 -13.43 13.58
CA GLN A 97 26.43 -14.39 14.34
C GLN A 97 27.83 -14.52 13.74
N PHE A 98 28.00 -14.52 12.42
CA PHE A 98 29.31 -14.58 11.76
C PHE A 98 30.21 -13.37 12.04
N LEU A 99 29.63 -12.17 12.21
CA LEU A 99 30.37 -10.95 12.60
C LEU A 99 30.60 -10.82 14.11
N ASN A 100 29.78 -11.50 14.92
CA ASN A 100 29.96 -11.58 16.37
C ASN A 100 30.81 -12.80 16.81
N HIS A 101 31.05 -13.79 15.94
CA HIS A 101 31.84 -15.00 16.22
C HIS A 101 33.37 -14.82 16.20
N PHE A 102 33.87 -13.59 16.04
CA PHE A 102 35.27 -13.27 16.40
C PHE A 102 35.43 -12.80 17.86
N SER A 103 34.32 -12.75 18.61
CA SER A 103 34.33 -12.39 20.01
C SER A 103 33.45 -13.39 20.76
N GLN A 104 34.11 -14.32 21.47
CA GLN A 104 33.55 -15.28 22.44
C GLN A 104 33.18 -16.66 21.86
N ASP A 105 34.23 -17.44 21.59
CA ASP A 105 34.22 -18.86 21.94
C ASP A 105 34.47 -18.97 23.46
N ASP A 106 33.50 -19.51 24.21
CA ASP A 106 33.75 -20.61 25.15
C ASP A 106 32.48 -21.12 25.84
N SER A 107 32.39 -22.47 25.88
CA SER A 107 31.65 -23.33 26.83
C SER A 107 30.16 -23.70 26.63
N SER A 108 29.99 -24.89 26.03
CA SER A 108 29.29 -26.09 26.55
C SER A 108 27.75 -26.17 26.73
N THR A 109 27.12 -26.86 25.77
CA THR A 109 26.31 -28.11 25.89
C THR A 109 25.35 -28.37 27.07
N SER A 110 24.07 -28.67 26.77
CA SER A 110 23.44 -30.00 27.01
C SER A 110 22.01 -30.12 26.44
N ARG A 111 21.65 -31.36 26.08
CA ARG A 111 20.40 -31.89 25.45
C ARG A 111 19.23 -31.95 26.48
N GLU A 112 17.95 -32.04 26.11
CA GLU A 112 17.20 -33.26 25.71
C GLU A 112 15.79 -32.94 25.15
N GLY A 113 15.22 -33.87 24.37
CA GLY A 113 13.89 -33.80 23.72
C GLY A 113 12.75 -34.54 24.44
N PRO A 114 11.79 -35.17 23.73
CA PRO A 114 10.43 -34.62 23.56
C PRO A 114 9.29 -35.55 24.03
N SER A 115 8.05 -35.04 24.10
CA SER A 115 6.85 -35.91 24.18
C SER A 115 5.62 -35.29 23.50
N SER A 116 5.12 -36.00 22.51
CA SER A 116 3.84 -35.86 21.79
C SER A 116 2.62 -36.32 22.60
N LEU A 117 1.41 -35.88 22.24
CA LEU A 117 0.18 -36.69 22.05
C LEU A 117 -1.02 -35.82 21.59
N ILE A 118 -1.87 -36.39 20.70
CA ILE A 118 -3.10 -35.90 20.02
C ILE A 118 -4.09 -37.12 20.06
N PRO A 119 -5.41 -37.10 19.70
CA PRO A 119 -6.54 -36.13 19.75
C PRO A 119 -7.79 -36.72 20.46
N THR A 120 -8.89 -35.94 20.58
CA THR A 120 -10.27 -36.47 20.38
C THR A 120 -11.24 -35.43 19.81
N SER A 121 -12.11 -35.90 18.92
CA SER A 121 -13.19 -35.25 18.15
C SER A 121 -14.53 -35.08 18.91
N THR A 122 -15.44 -34.20 18.45
CA THR A 122 -16.79 -34.55 17.88
C THR A 122 -17.69 -33.33 17.55
N HIS A 123 -18.26 -33.36 16.33
CA HIS A 123 -19.64 -33.03 15.86
C HIS A 123 -20.35 -31.63 15.94
N SER A 124 -20.49 -31.02 14.75
CA SER A 124 -21.68 -30.54 13.98
C SER A 124 -22.95 -29.92 14.62
N THR A 125 -23.35 -28.74 14.11
CA THR A 125 -24.58 -28.33 13.34
C THR A 125 -24.57 -26.78 13.28
N GLY A 126 -24.89 -26.00 12.25
CA GLY A 126 -25.83 -26.11 11.13
C GLY A 126 -26.87 -24.97 11.27
N ALA A 127 -26.69 -23.81 10.61
CA ALA A 127 -27.76 -22.83 10.38
C ALA A 127 -27.38 -21.79 9.31
N SER A 128 -28.19 -21.74 8.27
CA SER A 128 -28.32 -20.72 7.22
C SER A 128 -28.88 -19.41 7.77
N MET A 129 -28.48 -18.26 7.21
CA MET A 129 -29.26 -17.02 7.38
C MET A 129 -29.27 -16.17 6.10
N ASP A 130 -30.50 -15.88 5.68
CA ASP A 130 -30.92 -15.07 4.56
C ASP A 130 -30.48 -13.61 4.66
N ILE A 131 -30.21 -13.03 3.49
CA ILE A 131 -29.91 -11.62 3.28
C ILE A 131 -31.23 -10.90 2.99
N SER A 132 -31.75 -10.12 3.93
CA SER A 132 -32.56 -8.93 3.61
C SER A 132 -32.58 -7.91 4.75
N SER A 133 -32.18 -6.68 4.42
CA SER A 133 -32.80 -5.40 4.83
C SER A 133 -31.75 -4.28 4.92
N THR A 134 -31.78 -3.43 3.90
CA THR A 134 -31.09 -2.17 3.78
C THR A 134 -31.58 -1.18 4.84
N THR A 135 -30.69 -0.74 5.73
CA THR A 135 -30.80 0.55 6.43
C THR A 135 -29.50 1.32 6.21
N SER A 136 -29.61 2.55 5.68
CA SER A 136 -28.49 3.44 5.39
C SER A 136 -27.88 3.99 6.69
N SER A 137 -27.27 3.11 7.49
CA SER A 137 -26.43 3.51 8.60
C SER A 137 -25.05 3.85 8.04
N ARG A 138 -24.48 5.00 8.44
CA ARG A 138 -23.07 5.32 8.11
C ARG A 138 -22.21 4.13 8.54
N PRO A 139 -21.32 3.60 7.67
CA PRO A 139 -20.47 2.47 7.99
C PRO A 139 -19.77 2.65 9.33
N TRP A 140 -19.67 1.56 10.10
CA TRP A 140 -19.22 1.58 11.50
C TRP A 140 -17.83 2.22 11.69
N TYR A 141 -16.98 2.19 10.66
CA TYR A 141 -15.65 2.78 10.68
C TYR A 141 -15.66 4.32 10.59
N LEU A 142 -16.71 4.94 10.03
CA LEU A 142 -16.89 6.40 10.08
C LEU A 142 -17.30 6.91 11.47
N LYS A 143 -17.84 6.02 12.32
CA LYS A 143 -18.19 6.36 13.70
C LYS A 143 -16.99 6.24 14.65
N GLN A 144 -15.83 5.83 14.13
CA GLN A 144 -14.65 5.56 14.95
C GLN A 144 -14.06 6.87 15.49
N SER A 145 -13.63 6.81 16.75
CA SER A 145 -12.85 7.87 17.35
C SER A 145 -11.51 8.03 16.61
N ILE A 146 -10.85 9.20 16.77
CA ILE A 146 -9.51 9.42 16.23
C ILE A 146 -8.57 8.27 16.62
N ILE A 147 -8.62 7.83 17.88
CA ILE A 147 -7.79 6.72 18.41
C ILE A 147 -8.00 5.41 17.64
N GLN A 148 -9.22 5.10 17.22
CA GLN A 148 -9.53 3.87 16.50
C GLN A 148 -9.06 3.92 15.03
N VAL A 149 -9.24 5.05 14.34
CA VAL A 149 -8.68 5.29 12.99
C VAL A 149 -7.15 5.18 13.04
N LEU A 150 -6.55 5.78 14.06
CA LEU A 150 -5.11 5.73 14.31
C LEU A 150 -4.62 4.32 14.66
N SER A 151 -5.50 3.46 15.17
CA SER A 151 -5.09 2.15 15.67
C SER A 151 -4.79 1.12 14.58
N GLN A 152 -5.19 1.31 13.31
CA GLN A 152 -4.96 0.51 12.07
C GLN A 152 -5.09 -1.04 12.11
N LYS A 153 -4.93 -1.68 13.26
CA LYS A 153 -4.99 -3.10 13.59
C LYS A 153 -6.34 -3.73 13.26
N ASN A 154 -7.42 -2.95 13.36
CA ASN A 154 -8.76 -3.40 12.97
C ASN A 154 -8.96 -3.39 11.44
N LEU A 155 -8.16 -2.64 10.68
CA LEU A 155 -8.26 -2.60 9.22
C LEU A 155 -7.55 -3.81 8.61
N SER A 156 -6.39 -4.20 9.15
CA SER A 156 -5.68 -5.41 8.69
C SER A 156 -6.50 -6.68 8.87
N SER A 157 -7.35 -6.78 9.90
CA SER A 157 -8.27 -7.92 10.07
C SER A 157 -9.37 -7.95 9.01
N LEU A 158 -9.81 -6.80 8.48
CA LEU A 158 -10.80 -6.78 7.40
C LEU A 158 -10.25 -7.38 6.10
N CYS A 159 -8.93 -7.33 5.90
CA CYS A 159 -8.28 -8.00 4.79
C CYS A 159 -8.42 -9.52 4.84
N GLU A 160 -8.65 -10.13 6.01
CA GLU A 160 -8.85 -11.59 6.14
C GLU A 160 -10.29 -11.99 5.80
N CYS A 161 -11.24 -11.06 5.88
CA CYS A 161 -12.67 -11.28 5.64
C CYS A 161 -13.06 -11.25 4.15
N VAL A 162 -12.17 -10.83 3.26
CA VAL A 162 -12.46 -10.75 1.81
C VAL A 162 -12.44 -12.16 1.22
N ASN A 163 -13.52 -12.54 0.53
CA ASN A 163 -13.61 -13.85 -0.11
C ASN A 163 -12.64 -13.94 -1.31
N SER A 164 -11.45 -14.46 -1.05
CA SER A 164 -10.31 -14.42 -1.98
C SER A 164 -10.26 -15.55 -3.00
N THR A 165 -11.06 -16.61 -2.84
CA THR A 165 -10.89 -17.82 -3.67
C THR A 165 -11.31 -17.62 -5.12
N SER A 166 -12.29 -16.75 -5.42
CA SER A 166 -12.72 -16.46 -6.80
C SER A 166 -11.88 -15.37 -7.47
N THR A 167 -11.38 -14.39 -6.72
CA THR A 167 -10.63 -13.26 -7.30
C THR A 167 -9.14 -13.53 -7.46
N ALA A 168 -8.57 -14.53 -6.78
CA ALA A 168 -7.16 -14.87 -6.91
C ALA A 168 -6.77 -15.40 -8.31
N ARG A 169 -7.71 -15.89 -9.12
CA ARG A 169 -7.46 -16.54 -10.43
C ARG A 169 -8.34 -15.97 -11.56
N TRP A 170 -8.78 -14.72 -11.40
CA TRP A 170 -9.81 -14.17 -12.26
C TRP A 170 -9.38 -14.09 -13.73
N MET A 171 -8.11 -13.85 -14.05
CA MET A 171 -7.67 -13.82 -15.45
C MET A 171 -7.67 -15.23 -16.06
N ALA A 172 -7.20 -16.22 -15.30
CA ALA A 172 -7.18 -17.61 -15.72
C ALA A 172 -8.59 -18.17 -15.97
N GLU A 173 -9.52 -17.86 -15.06
CA GLU A 173 -10.91 -18.31 -15.14
C GLU A 173 -11.68 -17.67 -16.30
N HIS A 174 -11.22 -16.50 -16.78
CA HIS A 174 -11.81 -15.76 -17.89
C HIS A 174 -10.91 -15.73 -19.14
N TYR A 175 -10.13 -16.80 -19.35
CA TYR A 175 -9.22 -16.94 -20.49
C TYR A 175 -9.90 -16.61 -21.83
N GLU A 176 -11.08 -17.17 -22.09
CA GLU A 176 -11.78 -17.02 -23.37
C GLU A 176 -12.15 -15.57 -23.69
N GLN A 177 -12.50 -14.79 -22.67
CA GLN A 177 -12.88 -13.38 -22.78
C GLN A 177 -11.66 -12.45 -22.94
N LEU A 178 -10.49 -12.88 -22.46
CA LEU A 178 -9.30 -12.04 -22.34
C LEU A 178 -8.20 -12.39 -23.36
N LYS A 179 -8.17 -13.60 -23.92
CA LYS A 179 -7.07 -14.12 -24.77
C LYS A 179 -6.70 -13.25 -25.96
N ASN A 180 -7.70 -12.58 -26.55
CA ASN A 180 -7.52 -11.71 -27.72
C ASN A 180 -7.16 -10.27 -27.36
N LYS A 181 -7.21 -9.90 -26.08
CA LYS A 181 -6.80 -8.59 -25.59
C LYS A 181 -5.28 -8.55 -25.42
N THR A 182 -4.74 -7.35 -25.43
CA THR A 182 -3.40 -7.03 -24.94
C THR A 182 -3.51 -6.54 -23.50
N LEU A 183 -2.43 -6.56 -22.71
CA LEU A 183 -2.55 -6.25 -21.28
C LEU A 183 -3.01 -4.80 -21.02
N ASN A 184 -2.69 -3.84 -21.90
CA ASN A 184 -3.14 -2.46 -21.80
C ASN A 184 -4.63 -2.25 -22.20
N GLN A 185 -5.31 -3.31 -22.66
CA GLN A 185 -6.76 -3.34 -22.95
C GLN A 185 -7.56 -4.11 -21.88
N VAL A 186 -6.88 -4.67 -20.88
CA VAL A 186 -7.52 -5.31 -19.74
C VAL A 186 -7.67 -4.28 -18.63
N LEU A 187 -8.83 -4.21 -18.01
CA LEU A 187 -9.05 -3.39 -16.82
C LEU A 187 -8.39 -4.08 -15.62
N LEU A 188 -7.37 -3.45 -15.06
CA LEU A 188 -6.57 -3.98 -13.97
C LEU A 188 -6.89 -3.21 -12.69
N PRO A 189 -7.40 -3.88 -11.64
CA PRO A 189 -7.47 -3.26 -10.33
C PRO A 189 -6.05 -3.13 -9.77
N GLY A 190 -5.70 -1.90 -9.39
CA GLY A 190 -4.42 -1.53 -8.82
C GLY A 190 -4.57 -0.87 -7.45
N THR A 191 -3.47 -0.81 -6.72
CA THR A 191 -3.37 -0.07 -5.46
C THR A 191 -2.37 1.07 -5.60
N HIS A 192 -2.72 2.26 -5.11
CA HIS A 192 -1.81 3.40 -5.03
C HIS A 192 -0.90 3.25 -3.80
N ASP A 193 0.39 3.58 -3.96
CA ASP A 193 1.45 3.35 -2.98
C ASP A 193 1.32 1.98 -2.29
N SER A 194 1.30 0.92 -3.09
CA SER A 194 0.78 -0.40 -2.72
C SER A 194 1.38 -1.01 -1.46
N LEU A 195 2.62 -0.62 -1.13
CA LEU A 195 3.47 -1.27 -0.14
C LEU A 195 3.57 -0.49 1.18
N THR A 196 2.61 0.38 1.48
CA THR A 196 2.57 1.20 2.71
C THR A 196 1.93 0.53 3.92
N TYR A 197 1.45 -0.72 3.79
CA TYR A 197 0.78 -1.47 4.87
C TYR A 197 1.64 -1.71 6.12
N ASP A 198 2.96 -1.74 5.96
CA ASP A 198 3.91 -1.84 7.08
C ASP A 198 4.18 -0.49 7.78
N ILE A 199 3.67 0.63 7.24
CA ILE A 199 3.76 1.97 7.83
C ILE A 199 2.60 2.15 8.82
N ASN A 200 2.82 1.71 10.06
CA ASN A 200 1.86 1.82 11.14
C ASN A 200 2.55 1.84 12.52
N PHE A 201 1.83 2.27 13.56
CA PHE A 201 2.38 2.40 14.93
C PHE A 201 2.75 1.08 15.61
N TYR A 202 2.23 -0.03 15.12
CA TYR A 202 2.31 -1.33 15.78
C TYR A 202 3.37 -2.24 15.15
N ASN A 203 3.91 -1.84 14.00
CA ASN A 203 4.92 -2.59 13.27
C ASN A 203 6.31 -2.03 13.56
N ASN A 204 7.15 -2.88 14.16
CA ASN A 204 8.55 -2.53 14.48
C ASN A 204 9.47 -2.49 13.23
N ARG A 205 9.00 -2.89 12.03
CA ARG A 205 9.82 -2.96 10.80
C ARG A 205 10.14 -1.59 10.18
N SER A 206 9.18 -0.66 10.25
CA SER A 206 9.40 0.73 9.83
C SER A 206 10.13 1.52 10.92
N ALA A 207 10.01 1.08 12.17
CA ALA A 207 10.42 1.81 13.38
C ALA A 207 9.95 3.28 13.38
N LEU A 208 8.91 3.59 12.60
CA LEU A 208 8.44 4.96 12.28
C LEU A 208 9.59 5.89 11.88
N MET A 209 10.56 5.36 11.16
CA MET A 209 11.70 6.13 10.67
C MET A 209 11.31 6.81 9.37
N PHE A 210 11.57 8.11 9.31
CA PHE A 210 11.40 8.87 8.08
C PHE A 210 12.29 8.32 6.98
N SER A 211 11.73 8.22 5.79
CA SER A 211 12.41 7.84 4.57
C SER A 211 12.88 9.05 3.78
N ASN A 212 13.59 8.78 2.69
CA ASN A 212 14.23 9.80 1.86
C ASN A 212 13.23 10.67 1.07
N ASP A 213 11.95 10.27 1.01
CA ASP A 213 10.87 10.96 0.30
C ASP A 213 10.06 11.90 1.20
N ILE A 214 10.41 12.05 2.49
CA ILE A 214 9.68 12.94 3.40
C ILE A 214 9.70 14.40 2.91
N ASP A 215 8.53 15.02 2.91
CA ASP A 215 8.42 16.45 2.63
C ASP A 215 9.12 17.30 3.72
N SER A 216 9.81 18.36 3.26
CA SER A 216 10.58 19.24 4.13
C SER A 216 9.72 20.04 5.12
N MET A 217 8.48 20.36 4.77
CA MET A 217 7.54 21.05 5.64
C MET A 217 6.95 20.08 6.67
N LEU A 218 6.69 18.84 6.31
CA LEU A 218 6.35 17.77 7.27
C LEU A 218 7.48 17.54 8.27
N LEU A 219 8.74 17.56 7.84
CA LEU A 219 9.89 17.45 8.74
C LEU A 219 10.00 18.64 9.71
N LYS A 220 9.73 19.86 9.22
CA LYS A 220 9.68 21.07 10.08
C LYS A 220 8.54 21.00 11.09
N LEU A 221 7.37 20.56 10.64
CA LEU A 221 6.18 20.36 11.48
C LEU A 221 6.50 19.35 12.60
N PHE A 222 7.07 18.20 12.25
CA PHE A 222 7.52 17.18 13.21
C PHE A 222 8.52 17.74 14.23
N ASN A 223 9.35 18.71 13.82
CA ASN A 223 10.39 19.34 14.65
C ASN A 223 9.95 20.59 15.40
N LEU A 224 8.66 20.90 15.46
CA LEU A 224 8.18 22.00 16.28
C LEU A 224 8.56 21.81 17.76
N PRO A 225 9.13 22.85 18.40
CA PRO A 225 9.45 22.79 19.81
C PRO A 225 8.16 22.67 20.63
N PHE A 226 8.27 22.06 21.81
CA PHE A 226 7.17 21.90 22.79
C PHE A 226 6.04 20.93 22.39
N VAL A 227 6.08 20.32 21.20
CA VAL A 227 5.18 19.24 20.82
C VAL A 227 5.86 17.89 21.06
N SER A 228 5.17 16.95 21.69
CA SER A 228 5.77 15.64 21.97
C SER A 228 5.94 14.84 20.67
N LYS A 229 7.11 14.21 20.48
CA LYS A 229 7.39 13.38 19.30
C LYS A 229 6.42 12.21 19.14
N PRO A 230 6.03 11.49 20.21
CA PRO A 230 5.00 10.46 20.11
C PRO A 230 3.67 11.00 19.59
N PHE A 231 3.26 12.20 20.02
CA PHE A 231 2.06 12.84 19.51
C PHE A 231 2.20 13.24 18.04
N MET A 232 3.36 13.75 17.62
CA MET A 232 3.60 14.06 16.21
C MET A 232 3.54 12.82 15.32
N TYR A 233 4.15 11.71 15.75
CA TYR A 233 3.98 10.44 15.05
C TYR A 233 2.51 10.06 14.98
N MET A 234 1.78 10.14 16.10
CA MET A 234 0.34 9.83 16.19
C MET A 234 -0.47 10.52 15.10
N ILE A 235 -0.16 11.78 14.78
CA ILE A 235 -0.88 12.55 13.76
C ILE A 235 -0.38 12.27 12.35
N MET A 236 0.93 12.09 12.14
CA MET A 236 1.52 12.07 10.80
C MET A 236 1.51 10.69 10.11
N VAL A 237 1.77 9.61 10.83
CA VAL A 237 1.83 8.24 10.26
C VAL A 237 0.55 7.81 9.51
N PRO A 238 -0.67 8.13 9.97
CA PRO A 238 -1.90 7.79 9.25
C PRO A 238 -2.03 8.41 7.86
N TRP A 239 -1.29 9.48 7.58
CA TRP A 239 -1.25 10.11 6.26
C TRP A 239 -0.26 9.44 5.30
N ALA A 240 0.62 8.59 5.82
CA ALA A 240 1.59 7.85 5.03
C ALA A 240 1.08 6.46 4.59
N ASN A 241 0.05 5.95 5.25
CA ASN A 241 -0.51 4.64 4.96
C ASN A 241 -1.68 4.76 3.97
N THR A 242 -1.58 4.06 2.84
CA THR A 242 -2.60 4.02 1.77
C THR A 242 -3.26 2.64 1.66
N GLN A 243 -2.65 1.59 2.23
CA GLN A 243 -3.13 0.21 2.13
C GLN A 243 -3.02 -0.51 3.48
N SER A 244 -4.07 -1.21 3.91
CA SER A 244 -4.00 -2.05 5.12
C SER A 244 -3.58 -3.50 4.85
N CYS A 245 -3.76 -3.97 3.61
CA CYS A 245 -3.55 -5.36 3.25
C CYS A 245 -2.14 -5.58 2.72
N HIS A 246 -1.47 -6.66 3.16
CA HIS A 246 -0.14 -7.00 2.65
C HIS A 246 -0.19 -7.52 1.20
N VAL A 247 0.97 -7.64 0.54
CA VAL A 247 1.05 -7.95 -0.91
C VAL A 247 0.30 -9.24 -1.26
N THR A 248 0.52 -10.32 -0.52
CA THR A 248 -0.23 -11.56 -0.74
C THR A 248 -1.75 -11.36 -0.66
N GLN A 249 -2.26 -10.60 0.31
CA GLN A 249 -3.69 -10.29 0.40
C GLN A 249 -4.16 -9.51 -0.83
N GLN A 250 -3.42 -8.48 -1.24
CA GLN A 250 -3.72 -7.71 -2.46
C GLN A 250 -3.83 -8.62 -3.69
N LEU A 251 -2.85 -9.50 -3.90
CA LEU A 251 -2.86 -10.48 -4.99
C LEU A 251 -4.06 -11.43 -4.90
N MET A 252 -4.34 -11.94 -3.70
CA MET A 252 -5.46 -12.83 -3.45
C MET A 252 -6.83 -12.17 -3.65
N HIS A 253 -6.94 -10.86 -3.45
CA HIS A 253 -8.17 -10.11 -3.66
C HIS A 253 -8.38 -9.65 -5.11
N GLY A 254 -7.44 -9.97 -6.00
CA GLY A 254 -7.52 -9.72 -7.43
C GLY A 254 -6.71 -8.51 -7.92
N ILE A 255 -5.94 -7.82 -7.06
CA ILE A 255 -5.05 -6.72 -7.47
C ILE A 255 -3.97 -7.26 -8.43
N ARG A 256 -3.78 -6.56 -9.56
CA ARG A 256 -2.80 -6.93 -10.60
C ARG A 256 -1.87 -5.81 -10.99
N TYR A 257 -2.06 -4.60 -10.47
CA TYR A 257 -1.13 -3.48 -10.63
C TYR A 257 -0.66 -2.97 -9.27
N PHE A 258 0.66 -2.83 -9.11
CA PHE A 258 1.28 -2.33 -7.89
C PHE A 258 2.09 -1.07 -8.21
N ASP A 259 1.69 0.06 -7.61
CA ASP A 259 2.45 1.31 -7.61
C ASP A 259 3.49 1.29 -6.48
N ILE A 260 4.77 1.29 -6.84
CA ILE A 260 5.87 0.98 -5.92
C ILE A 260 6.85 2.16 -5.88
N ARG A 261 6.96 2.78 -4.70
CA ARG A 261 8.02 3.73 -4.36
C ARG A 261 9.12 3.06 -3.58
N ILE A 262 10.38 3.35 -3.93
CA ILE A 262 11.57 2.76 -3.35
C ILE A 262 12.41 3.82 -2.65
N CYS A 263 12.82 3.53 -1.42
CA CYS A 263 13.81 4.33 -0.70
C CYS A 263 14.98 3.45 -0.27
N LYS A 264 16.19 4.01 -0.33
CA LYS A 264 17.40 3.39 0.20
C LYS A 264 17.55 3.64 1.71
N ASP A 265 17.52 2.57 2.48
CA ASP A 265 17.88 2.58 3.90
C ASP A 265 19.37 2.24 4.07
N GLU A 266 20.20 3.27 4.25
CA GLU A 266 21.66 3.11 4.44
C GLU A 266 22.04 2.36 5.71
N ARG A 267 21.12 2.25 6.68
CA ARG A 267 21.36 1.55 7.95
C ARG A 267 21.25 0.04 7.79
N GLU A 268 20.67 -0.44 6.68
CA GLU A 268 20.52 -1.85 6.42
C GLU A 268 21.86 -2.50 6.05
N PRO A 269 22.34 -3.46 6.86
CA PRO A 269 23.66 -4.06 6.66
C PRO A 269 23.68 -4.99 5.43
N LEU A 270 22.53 -5.56 5.07
CA LEU A 270 22.39 -6.43 3.90
C LEU A 270 21.99 -5.59 2.69
N VAL A 271 22.82 -5.58 1.65
CA VAL A 271 22.60 -4.78 0.44
C VAL A 271 21.20 -5.00 -0.16
N GLN A 272 20.76 -6.26 -0.26
CA GLN A 272 19.44 -6.61 -0.80
C GLN A 272 18.25 -6.06 0.04
N ASN A 273 18.45 -5.81 1.33
CA ASN A 273 17.42 -5.27 2.23
C ASN A 273 17.44 -3.74 2.31
N ARG A 274 18.45 -3.08 1.73
CA ARG A 274 18.55 -1.61 1.71
C ARG A 274 17.40 -0.98 0.94
N PHE A 275 16.80 -1.68 -0.01
CA PHE A 275 15.67 -1.17 -0.79
C PHE A 275 14.37 -1.55 -0.11
N LYS A 276 13.68 -0.54 0.41
CA LYS A 276 12.40 -0.68 1.11
C LYS A 276 11.36 0.17 0.39
N SER A 277 10.09 -0.22 0.52
CA SER A 277 9.02 0.69 0.12
C SER A 277 9.04 1.94 1.00
N CYS A 278 8.47 3.03 0.52
CA CYS A 278 8.34 4.23 1.33
C CYS A 278 7.15 5.09 0.93
N HIS A 279 6.67 5.84 1.92
CA HIS A 279 5.81 7.00 1.74
C HIS A 279 5.94 7.87 2.99
N ASN A 280 6.80 8.88 2.98
CA ASN A 280 7.30 9.66 4.13
C ASN A 280 8.05 8.83 5.21
N TYR A 281 7.70 7.57 5.39
CA TYR A 281 8.33 6.60 6.27
C TYR A 281 8.76 5.35 5.49
N PHE A 282 9.78 4.66 5.98
CA PHE A 282 10.15 3.35 5.44
C PHE A 282 9.06 2.30 5.71
N GLY A 283 8.76 1.48 4.72
CA GLY A 283 7.82 0.37 4.80
C GLY A 283 8.50 -0.99 4.66
N SER A 284 7.91 -1.85 3.82
CA SER A 284 8.28 -3.24 3.58
C SER A 284 9.60 -3.40 2.84
N TYR A 285 10.32 -4.49 3.10
CA TYR A 285 11.48 -4.87 2.28
C TYR A 285 11.03 -5.31 0.89
N ILE A 286 11.65 -4.76 -0.15
CA ILE A 286 11.28 -5.13 -1.52
C ILE A 286 11.67 -6.57 -1.84
N SER A 287 12.75 -7.08 -1.25
CA SER A 287 13.13 -8.48 -1.35
C SER A 287 12.01 -9.42 -0.89
N GLU A 288 11.34 -9.12 0.22
CA GLU A 288 10.19 -9.91 0.71
C GLU A 288 9.00 -9.83 -0.25
N VAL A 289 8.74 -8.64 -0.79
CA VAL A 289 7.64 -8.40 -1.74
C VAL A 289 7.85 -9.19 -3.02
N LEU A 290 9.06 -9.18 -3.60
CA LEU A 290 9.37 -9.95 -4.79
C LEU A 290 9.23 -11.46 -4.55
N GLU A 291 9.69 -11.96 -3.40
CA GLU A 291 9.50 -13.37 -3.03
C GLU A 291 8.02 -13.76 -2.92
N GLN A 292 7.18 -12.91 -2.33
CA GLN A 292 5.72 -13.14 -2.26
C GLN A 292 5.06 -13.15 -3.64
N VAL A 293 5.47 -12.23 -4.54
CA VAL A 293 5.00 -12.21 -5.93
C VAL A 293 5.38 -13.48 -6.68
N VAL A 294 6.62 -13.95 -6.54
CA VAL A 294 7.07 -15.21 -7.14
C VAL A 294 6.28 -16.39 -6.56
N ASP A 295 6.05 -16.44 -5.24
CA ASP A 295 5.28 -17.50 -4.61
C ASP A 295 3.85 -17.54 -5.15
N PHE A 296 3.19 -16.39 -5.26
CA PHE A 296 1.85 -16.29 -5.83
C PHE A 296 1.78 -16.81 -7.26
N LEU A 297 2.65 -16.33 -8.15
CA LEU A 297 2.65 -16.73 -9.56
C LEU A 297 3.16 -18.16 -9.79
N THR A 298 3.88 -18.76 -8.84
CA THR A 298 4.38 -20.13 -9.00
C THR A 298 3.42 -21.15 -8.37
N ASN A 299 2.91 -20.85 -7.18
CA ASN A 299 2.26 -21.84 -6.32
C ASN A 299 0.75 -21.61 -6.15
N VAL A 300 0.24 -20.43 -6.50
CA VAL A 300 -1.16 -20.06 -6.25
C VAL A 300 -1.92 -19.85 -7.56
N SER A 301 -1.42 -18.96 -8.42
CA SER A 301 -2.13 -18.48 -9.62
C SER A 301 -1.17 -18.26 -10.81
N PRO A 302 -0.69 -19.35 -11.45
CA PRO A 302 0.35 -19.28 -12.49
C PRO A 302 -0.08 -18.74 -13.85
N TYR A 303 -1.32 -18.33 -14.00
CA TYR A 303 -1.87 -17.77 -15.24
C TYR A 303 -2.32 -16.31 -15.08
N GLU A 304 -1.99 -15.67 -13.96
CA GLU A 304 -2.29 -14.26 -13.76
C GLU A 304 -1.16 -13.38 -14.29
N PHE A 305 -1.50 -12.24 -14.88
CA PHE A 305 -0.53 -11.23 -15.29
C PHE A 305 -0.47 -10.11 -14.25
N LEU A 306 0.75 -9.69 -13.90
CA LEU A 306 1.01 -8.62 -12.95
C LEU A 306 1.75 -7.48 -13.61
N VAL A 307 1.45 -6.26 -13.17
CA VAL A 307 2.22 -5.06 -13.42
C VAL A 307 2.85 -4.62 -12.11
N LEU A 308 4.18 -4.63 -12.06
CA LEU A 308 4.95 -4.06 -10.96
C LEU A 308 5.56 -2.77 -11.46
N ASP A 309 5.08 -1.64 -10.96
CA ASP A 309 5.52 -0.32 -11.39
C ASP A 309 6.44 0.30 -10.35
N PHE A 310 7.76 0.17 -10.57
CA PHE A 310 8.77 0.84 -9.75
C PHE A 310 8.90 2.30 -10.20
N ASN A 311 7.94 3.10 -9.73
CA ASN A 311 7.64 4.43 -10.24
C ASN A 311 8.61 5.51 -9.71
N HIS A 312 8.88 5.48 -8.40
CA HIS A 312 9.74 6.48 -7.75
C HIS A 312 10.88 5.85 -6.96
N PHE A 313 12.04 6.52 -7.00
CA PHE A 313 13.26 6.11 -6.30
C PHE A 313 13.84 7.28 -5.53
N TYR A 314 14.18 7.08 -4.27
CA TYR A 314 14.71 8.12 -3.40
C TYR A 314 15.95 7.64 -2.64
N GLY A 315 16.94 8.53 -2.58
CA GLY A 315 18.21 8.24 -1.91
C GLY A 315 19.07 7.18 -2.61
N MET A 316 18.81 6.88 -3.88
CA MET A 316 19.57 5.92 -4.69
C MET A 316 20.51 6.66 -5.64
N ASP A 317 21.74 6.17 -5.75
CA ASP A 317 22.69 6.58 -6.78
C ASP A 317 22.69 5.60 -7.98
N ALA A 318 23.55 5.85 -8.97
CA ALA A 318 23.60 5.04 -10.19
C ALA A 318 23.99 3.58 -9.91
N ASP A 319 24.87 3.32 -8.94
CA ASP A 319 25.29 1.97 -8.58
C ASP A 319 24.17 1.23 -7.83
N ASP A 320 23.41 1.94 -6.99
CA ASP A 320 22.20 1.41 -6.36
C ASP A 320 21.16 1.01 -7.41
N HIS A 321 20.93 1.86 -8.43
CA HIS A 321 20.01 1.56 -9.53
C HIS A 321 20.47 0.33 -10.33
N GLU A 322 21.75 0.27 -10.70
CA GLU A 322 22.35 -0.89 -11.38
C GLU A 322 22.15 -2.17 -10.56
N PHE A 323 22.48 -2.15 -9.27
CA PHE A 323 22.30 -3.30 -8.40
C PHE A 323 20.83 -3.71 -8.28
N PHE A 324 19.94 -2.76 -7.97
CA PHE A 324 18.55 -3.04 -7.68
C PHE A 324 17.80 -3.54 -8.92
N ALA A 325 18.05 -2.95 -10.08
CA ALA A 325 17.41 -3.37 -11.32
C ALA A 325 17.89 -4.78 -11.76
N ASN A 326 19.19 -5.08 -11.60
CA ASN A 326 19.70 -6.44 -11.80
C ASN A 326 19.09 -7.44 -10.79
N TYR A 327 18.88 -7.01 -9.54
CA TYR A 327 18.22 -7.83 -8.52
C TYR A 327 16.78 -8.18 -8.90
N ILE A 328 16.00 -7.22 -9.42
CA ILE A 328 14.65 -7.48 -9.96
C ILE A 328 14.73 -8.46 -11.14
N ALA A 329 15.59 -8.17 -12.13
CA ALA A 329 15.77 -8.99 -13.33
C ALA A 329 16.11 -10.44 -12.99
N THR A 330 17.01 -10.64 -12.02
CA THR A 330 17.45 -11.97 -11.56
C THR A 330 16.39 -12.69 -10.75
N THR A 331 15.69 -11.98 -9.86
CA THR A 331 14.69 -12.57 -8.96
C THR A 331 13.44 -13.01 -9.71
N LEU A 332 12.95 -12.18 -10.63
CA LEU A 332 11.73 -12.45 -11.40
C LEU A 332 12.02 -13.25 -12.68
N ASN A 333 13.17 -13.02 -13.33
CA ASN A 333 13.74 -13.77 -14.44
C ASN A 333 12.72 -14.37 -15.44
N HIS A 334 12.40 -15.65 -15.31
CA HIS A 334 11.54 -16.40 -16.24
C HIS A 334 10.08 -15.93 -16.23
N LEU A 335 9.66 -15.20 -15.19
CA LEU A 335 8.34 -14.58 -15.07
C LEU A 335 8.28 -13.22 -15.79
N LEU A 336 9.41 -12.54 -16.04
CA LEU A 336 9.39 -11.22 -16.66
C LEU A 336 9.01 -11.31 -18.14
N VAL A 337 7.97 -10.59 -18.54
CA VAL A 337 7.69 -10.24 -19.93
C VAL A 337 8.75 -9.23 -20.35
N GLN A 338 9.71 -9.67 -21.17
CA GLN A 338 10.91 -8.89 -21.50
C GLN A 338 10.67 -8.03 -22.74
N PRO A 339 10.98 -6.72 -22.72
CA PRO A 339 10.89 -5.86 -23.91
C PRO A 339 11.71 -6.37 -25.10
N SER A 340 12.81 -7.10 -24.85
CA SER A 340 13.62 -7.67 -25.93
C SER A 340 12.98 -8.89 -26.62
N GLN A 341 11.89 -9.42 -26.07
CA GLN A 341 11.24 -10.65 -26.54
C GLN A 341 9.78 -10.42 -26.95
N PHE A 342 9.10 -9.46 -26.33
CA PHE A 342 7.68 -9.20 -26.51
C PHE A 342 7.43 -7.71 -26.68
N GLU A 343 6.43 -7.38 -27.51
CA GLU A 343 5.92 -6.03 -27.64
C GLU A 343 4.81 -5.76 -26.63
N MET A 344 4.56 -4.49 -26.32
CA MET A 344 3.45 -4.07 -25.45
C MET A 344 2.09 -4.57 -25.96
N GLN A 345 1.94 -4.64 -27.29
CA GLN A 345 0.72 -5.08 -27.98
C GLN A 345 0.67 -6.60 -28.18
N THR A 346 1.51 -7.36 -27.47
CA THR A 346 1.42 -8.83 -27.49
C THR A 346 0.10 -9.26 -26.85
N LYS A 347 -0.68 -10.05 -27.59
CA LYS A 347 -1.93 -10.65 -27.08
C LYS A 347 -1.67 -11.61 -25.92
N LEU A 348 -2.59 -11.63 -24.95
CA LEU A 348 -2.49 -12.48 -23.78
C LEU A 348 -2.42 -13.98 -24.13
N GLU A 349 -3.11 -14.42 -25.19
CA GLU A 349 -3.04 -15.83 -25.65
C GLU A 349 -1.61 -16.30 -25.94
N ASN A 350 -0.75 -15.40 -26.41
CA ASN A 350 0.63 -15.75 -26.75
C ASN A 350 1.51 -15.75 -25.51
N LEU A 351 1.28 -14.83 -24.59
CA LEU A 351 2.00 -14.80 -23.31
C LEU A 351 1.61 -16.00 -22.43
N TRP A 352 0.35 -16.41 -22.42
CA TRP A 352 -0.12 -17.57 -21.67
C TRP A 352 0.52 -18.90 -22.08
N LYS A 353 0.96 -19.02 -23.33
CA LYS A 353 1.72 -20.19 -23.83
C LYS A 353 3.13 -20.28 -23.25
N THR A 354 3.61 -19.23 -22.58
CA THR A 354 4.94 -19.14 -21.97
C THR A 354 4.83 -19.11 -20.44
N SER A 355 5.96 -19.00 -19.74
CA SER A 355 6.01 -18.73 -18.28
C SER A 355 5.95 -17.24 -17.93
N LYS A 356 5.84 -16.35 -18.92
CA LYS A 356 5.98 -14.91 -18.76
C LYS A 356 4.69 -14.30 -18.21
N ARG A 357 4.74 -13.62 -17.06
CA ARG A 357 3.59 -13.14 -16.29
C ARG A 357 3.71 -11.72 -15.75
N ILE A 358 4.92 -11.16 -15.66
CA ILE A 358 5.14 -9.87 -15.00
C ILE A 358 5.64 -8.83 -15.99
N TYR A 359 4.92 -7.73 -16.11
CA TYR A 359 5.42 -6.49 -16.67
C TYR A 359 6.03 -5.66 -15.53
N ALA A 360 7.36 -5.59 -15.48
CA ALA A 360 8.06 -4.78 -14.50
C ALA A 360 8.49 -3.47 -15.16
N PHE A 361 7.88 -2.36 -14.75
CA PHE A 361 8.23 -1.02 -15.20
C PHE A 361 9.23 -0.39 -14.25
N TYR A 362 10.17 0.34 -14.81
CA TYR A 362 11.21 1.06 -14.09
C TYR A 362 11.27 2.49 -14.61
N SER A 363 11.32 3.45 -13.69
CA SER A 363 11.32 4.88 -14.02
C SER A 363 12.36 5.26 -15.10
N GLU A 364 11.91 5.94 -16.15
CA GLU A 364 12.68 6.25 -17.37
C GLU A 364 14.05 6.86 -17.11
N ASN A 365 14.09 7.84 -16.19
CA ASN A 365 15.29 8.66 -15.97
C ASN A 365 16.47 7.89 -15.36
N VAL A 366 16.23 6.65 -14.93
CA VAL A 366 17.17 5.89 -14.09
C VAL A 366 17.29 4.42 -14.48
N ILE A 367 16.66 3.97 -15.59
CA ILE A 367 16.79 2.57 -16.02
C ILE A 367 18.23 2.26 -16.47
N PRO A 368 18.93 1.31 -15.82
CA PRO A 368 20.30 1.00 -16.20
C PRO A 368 20.38 0.29 -17.55
N LYS A 369 21.41 0.61 -18.35
CA LYS A 369 21.58 0.05 -19.71
C LYS A 369 21.67 -1.47 -19.73
N SER A 370 22.20 -2.07 -18.67
CA SER A 370 22.37 -3.52 -18.52
C SER A 370 21.04 -4.29 -18.49
N VAL A 371 19.95 -3.64 -18.11
CA VAL A 371 18.65 -4.28 -17.88
C VAL A 371 17.53 -3.79 -18.82
N THR A 372 17.84 -2.96 -19.81
CA THR A 372 16.83 -2.42 -20.77
C THR A 372 16.14 -3.51 -21.61
N GLY A 373 16.79 -4.66 -21.79
CA GLY A 373 16.17 -5.83 -22.40
C GLY A 373 15.19 -6.58 -21.49
N TYR A 374 15.25 -6.34 -20.17
CA TYR A 374 14.52 -7.10 -19.16
C TYR A 374 13.36 -6.33 -18.52
N LEU A 375 13.53 -5.02 -18.33
CA LEU A 375 12.57 -4.15 -17.65
C LEU A 375 11.99 -3.14 -18.62
N TRP A 376 10.69 -2.86 -18.49
CA TRP A 376 10.00 -1.87 -19.28
C TRP A 376 10.33 -0.46 -18.79
N ASN A 377 10.44 0.47 -19.72
CA ASN A 377 10.57 1.88 -19.40
C ASN A 377 9.19 2.45 -19.01
N SER A 378 9.11 3.19 -17.91
CA SER A 378 7.89 3.84 -17.42
C SER A 378 7.28 4.84 -18.41
N SER A 379 8.00 5.29 -19.45
CA SER A 379 7.41 6.11 -20.53
C SER A 379 6.31 5.41 -21.34
N ASN A 380 6.13 4.11 -21.12
CA ASN A 380 5.02 3.33 -21.66
C ASN A 380 3.76 3.34 -20.74
N ILE A 381 3.79 4.08 -19.63
CA ILE A 381 2.66 4.30 -18.73
C ILE A 381 2.33 5.79 -18.71
N ASP A 382 1.07 6.11 -19.03
CA ASP A 382 0.51 7.44 -18.80
C ASP A 382 -0.09 7.47 -17.38
N TYR A 383 0.40 8.38 -16.54
CA TYR A 383 -0.06 8.54 -15.15
C TYR A 383 -1.07 9.68 -15.07
N ALA A 384 -2.28 9.37 -14.59
CA ALA A 384 -3.33 10.35 -14.40
C ALA A 384 -3.57 10.54 -12.90
N TRP A 385 -2.92 11.57 -12.36
CA TRP A 385 -2.96 11.95 -10.96
C TRP A 385 -3.44 13.40 -10.85
N ALA A 386 -4.61 13.60 -10.27
CA ALA A 386 -5.27 14.91 -10.21
C ALA A 386 -4.68 15.88 -9.17
N ASP A 387 -3.84 15.37 -8.25
CA ASP A 387 -3.24 16.14 -7.14
C ASP A 387 -4.22 17.11 -6.45
N THR A 388 -5.31 16.56 -5.91
CA THR A 388 -6.42 17.37 -5.39
C THR A 388 -7.07 16.74 -4.16
N THR A 389 -7.69 17.58 -3.33
CA THR A 389 -8.64 17.15 -2.29
C THR A 389 -10.10 17.31 -2.72
N SER A 390 -10.37 17.85 -3.92
CA SER A 390 -11.72 18.05 -4.44
C SER A 390 -12.20 16.83 -5.22
N MET A 391 -13.30 16.23 -4.75
CA MET A 391 -13.96 15.10 -5.42
C MET A 391 -14.49 15.46 -6.81
N ASP A 392 -15.07 16.65 -6.96
CA ASP A 392 -15.63 17.09 -8.24
C ASP A 392 -14.52 17.30 -9.27
N TYR A 393 -13.42 17.95 -8.85
CA TYR A 393 -12.26 18.17 -9.72
C TYR A 393 -11.58 16.86 -10.09
N LEU A 394 -11.45 15.90 -9.15
CA LEU A 394 -10.92 14.57 -9.43
C LEU A 394 -11.69 13.90 -10.57
N ASN A 395 -13.03 13.97 -10.52
CA ASN A 395 -13.85 13.36 -11.57
C ASN A 395 -13.72 14.09 -12.91
N GLU A 396 -13.78 15.42 -12.91
CA GLU A 396 -13.63 16.25 -14.12
C GLU A 396 -12.27 16.02 -14.80
N TYR A 397 -11.19 15.99 -14.01
CA TYR A 397 -9.84 15.70 -14.47
C TYR A 397 -9.76 14.32 -15.14
N ASN A 398 -10.28 13.27 -14.49
CA ASN A 398 -10.24 11.91 -15.03
C ASN A 398 -11.05 11.77 -16.32
N ILE A 399 -12.20 12.44 -16.43
CA ILE A 399 -12.97 12.48 -17.69
C ILE A 399 -12.15 13.13 -18.80
N ALA A 400 -11.47 14.25 -18.52
CA ALA A 400 -10.65 14.94 -19.51
C ALA A 400 -9.48 14.06 -19.99
N VAL A 401 -8.78 13.39 -19.07
CA VAL A 401 -7.71 12.41 -19.39
C VAL A 401 -8.24 11.32 -20.32
N LEU A 402 -9.41 10.75 -20.03
CA LEU A 402 -9.98 9.67 -20.85
C LEU A 402 -10.36 10.17 -22.25
N VAL A 403 -10.87 11.39 -22.37
CA VAL A 403 -11.15 12.02 -23.68
C VAL A 403 -9.88 12.18 -24.50
N GLU A 404 -8.79 12.64 -23.89
CA GLU A 404 -7.49 12.79 -24.58
C GLU A 404 -6.90 11.45 -25.00
N ARG A 405 -7.02 10.41 -24.16
CA ARG A 405 -6.52 9.06 -24.43
C ARG A 405 -7.11 8.41 -25.68
N GLN A 406 -8.28 8.85 -26.15
CA GLN A 406 -8.88 8.35 -27.40
C GLN A 406 -7.93 8.42 -28.60
N GLN A 407 -6.92 9.30 -28.54
CA GLN A 407 -5.94 9.50 -29.62
C GLN A 407 -4.68 8.62 -29.48
N VAL A 408 -4.42 7.99 -28.32
CA VAL A 408 -3.14 7.30 -28.03
C VAL A 408 -3.35 6.02 -27.20
N MET A 409 -3.78 4.93 -27.83
CA MET A 409 -4.13 3.66 -27.17
C MET A 409 -2.98 2.66 -26.98
N HIS A 410 -1.74 3.06 -27.27
CA HIS A 410 -0.61 2.13 -27.31
C HIS A 410 0.09 1.96 -25.95
N HIS A 411 -0.07 2.90 -25.02
CA HIS A 411 0.51 2.88 -23.68
C HIS A 411 -0.45 2.28 -22.65
N PHE A 412 0.07 1.94 -21.46
CA PHE A 412 -0.76 1.74 -20.28
C PHE A 412 -1.32 3.09 -19.82
N LEU A 413 -2.48 3.07 -19.18
CA LEU A 413 -3.00 4.21 -18.42
C LEU A 413 -3.15 3.77 -16.99
N ASN A 414 -2.51 4.47 -16.06
CA ASN A 414 -2.80 4.39 -14.64
C ASN A 414 -3.68 5.58 -14.23
N LEU A 415 -4.99 5.33 -14.13
CA LEU A 415 -5.97 6.29 -13.65
C LEU A 415 -6.06 6.23 -12.12
N GLN A 416 -5.55 7.26 -11.45
CA GLN A 416 -5.49 7.29 -9.99
C GLN A 416 -6.74 7.94 -9.40
N LEU A 417 -7.61 7.11 -8.83
CA LEU A 417 -8.84 7.56 -8.18
C LEU A 417 -8.57 7.75 -6.68
N VAL A 418 -7.71 8.71 -6.38
CA VAL A 418 -7.25 9.06 -5.03
C VAL A 418 -7.32 10.57 -4.82
N LEU A 419 -7.55 10.99 -3.57
CA LEU A 419 -7.39 12.39 -3.16
C LEU A 419 -6.03 12.57 -2.51
N THR A 420 -5.35 13.66 -2.84
CA THR A 420 -4.02 13.98 -2.31
C THR A 420 -4.14 15.04 -1.24
N PRO A 421 -3.76 14.76 0.02
CA PRO A 421 -3.80 15.74 1.10
C PRO A 421 -2.77 16.85 0.87
N GLY A 422 -3.19 18.10 0.99
CA GLY A 422 -2.27 19.22 1.09
C GLY A 422 -1.77 19.44 2.52
N MET A 423 -0.73 20.24 2.70
CA MET A 423 -0.17 20.56 4.03
C MET A 423 -1.21 21.11 5.02
N ILE A 424 -2.23 21.80 4.52
CA ILE A 424 -3.31 22.32 5.36
C ILE A 424 -4.18 21.20 5.93
N ASP A 425 -4.35 20.09 5.22
CA ASP A 425 -5.10 18.92 5.69
C ASP A 425 -4.37 18.22 6.82
N PHE A 426 -3.03 18.08 6.72
CA PHE A 426 -2.19 17.59 7.82
C PHE A 426 -2.34 18.45 9.08
N VAL A 427 -2.30 19.78 8.94
CA VAL A 427 -2.44 20.73 10.06
C VAL A 427 -3.86 20.72 10.63
N ASN A 428 -4.87 20.62 9.77
CA ASN A 428 -6.26 20.52 10.17
C ASN A 428 -6.55 19.20 10.89
N GLY A 429 -5.88 18.12 10.49
CA GLY A 429 -6.00 16.77 11.07
C GLY A 429 -5.65 16.70 12.57
N PHE A 430 -5.03 17.73 13.14
CA PHE A 430 -4.86 17.85 14.59
C PHE A 430 -6.18 18.08 15.34
N THR A 431 -7.21 18.61 14.66
CA THR A 431 -8.44 19.08 15.31
C THR A 431 -9.73 18.72 14.58
N LYS A 432 -9.69 18.56 13.26
CA LYS A 432 -10.86 18.27 12.43
C LYS A 432 -10.53 17.25 11.35
N ARG A 433 -11.54 16.47 10.96
CA ARG A 433 -11.45 15.54 9.84
C ARG A 433 -11.20 16.30 8.53
N PRO A 434 -10.50 15.70 7.55
CA PRO A 434 -9.92 14.34 7.57
C PRO A 434 -8.70 14.21 8.50
N TYR A 435 -8.53 13.05 9.13
CA TYR A 435 -7.40 12.75 10.02
C TYR A 435 -6.31 11.87 9.37
N SER A 436 -6.58 11.33 8.19
CA SER A 436 -5.73 10.34 7.52
C SER A 436 -6.12 10.20 6.05
N VAL A 437 -5.28 9.50 5.27
CA VAL A 437 -5.63 9.09 3.90
C VAL A 437 -6.84 8.16 3.91
N LEU A 438 -7.06 7.38 4.97
CA LEU A 438 -8.26 6.54 5.12
C LEU A 438 -9.58 7.34 5.11
N ASP A 439 -9.61 8.52 5.72
CA ASP A 439 -10.81 9.37 5.68
C ASP A 439 -11.06 9.91 4.26
N LEU A 440 -9.99 10.23 3.53
CA LEU A 440 -10.06 10.67 2.14
C LEU A 440 -10.51 9.55 1.21
N SER A 441 -9.91 8.37 1.32
CA SER A 441 -10.22 7.21 0.47
C SER A 441 -11.68 6.80 0.59
N TYR A 442 -12.26 6.92 1.79
CA TYR A 442 -13.67 6.63 1.98
C TYR A 442 -14.60 7.58 1.21
N MET A 443 -14.27 8.87 1.12
CA MET A 443 -15.05 9.81 0.30
C MET A 443 -15.03 9.39 -1.17
N VAL A 444 -13.87 8.94 -1.66
CA VAL A 444 -13.72 8.45 -3.04
C VAL A 444 -14.47 7.14 -3.25
N ALA A 445 -14.33 6.18 -2.33
CA ALA A 445 -14.92 4.84 -2.39
C ALA A 445 -16.42 4.84 -2.65
N GLN A 446 -17.15 5.84 -2.13
CA GLN A 446 -18.60 5.97 -2.35
C GLN A 446 -18.97 6.26 -3.81
N GLN A 447 -18.08 6.88 -4.58
CA GLN A 447 -18.32 7.26 -5.97
C GLN A 447 -17.74 6.26 -6.97
N LEU A 448 -16.71 5.50 -6.57
CA LEU A 448 -15.99 4.59 -7.46
C LEU A 448 -16.88 3.65 -8.28
N PRO A 449 -17.88 2.94 -7.71
CA PRO A 449 -18.74 2.06 -8.49
C PRO A 449 -19.49 2.79 -9.60
N LYS A 450 -19.99 4.00 -9.31
CA LYS A 450 -20.68 4.84 -10.29
C LYS A 450 -19.71 5.32 -11.37
N TRP A 451 -18.57 5.86 -10.98
CA TRP A 451 -17.58 6.37 -11.93
C TRP A 451 -17.11 5.30 -12.91
N ILE A 452 -16.69 4.14 -12.38
CA ILE A 452 -16.16 3.03 -13.18
C ILE A 452 -17.26 2.40 -14.05
N SER A 453 -18.51 2.33 -13.55
CA SER A 453 -19.58 1.60 -14.23
C SER A 453 -20.49 2.46 -15.09
N GLN A 454 -20.52 3.78 -14.93
CA GLN A 454 -21.52 4.63 -15.61
C GLN A 454 -20.87 5.84 -16.26
N ASP A 455 -19.96 6.51 -15.55
CA ASP A 455 -19.45 7.81 -15.99
C ASP A 455 -18.24 7.65 -16.94
N TYR A 456 -17.43 6.60 -16.78
CA TYR A 456 -16.24 6.36 -17.58
C TYR A 456 -16.47 5.35 -18.70
N ASN A 457 -15.95 5.65 -19.89
CA ASN A 457 -15.96 4.72 -21.01
C ASN A 457 -14.92 3.61 -20.77
N SER A 458 -15.41 2.38 -20.53
CA SER A 458 -14.59 1.22 -20.22
C SER A 458 -13.55 0.88 -21.28
N THR A 459 -13.80 1.21 -22.55
CA THR A 459 -12.85 0.95 -23.65
C THR A 459 -11.59 1.81 -23.57
N LEU A 460 -11.63 2.90 -22.79
CA LEU A 460 -10.51 3.82 -22.58
C LEU A 460 -9.74 3.52 -21.28
N LEU A 461 -10.32 2.70 -20.40
CA LEU A 461 -9.74 2.34 -19.12
C LEU A 461 -8.69 1.24 -19.28
N ASN A 462 -7.72 1.24 -18.38
CA ASN A 462 -6.75 0.16 -18.23
C ASN A 462 -6.47 -0.09 -16.75
N VAL A 463 -5.47 0.54 -16.15
CA VAL A 463 -5.22 0.44 -14.72
C VAL A 463 -6.07 1.47 -13.99
N ILE A 464 -6.75 1.03 -12.94
CA ILE A 464 -7.45 1.89 -11.99
C ILE A 464 -6.82 1.66 -10.63
N THR A 465 -6.32 2.71 -10.00
CA THR A 465 -5.72 2.64 -8.66
C THR A 465 -6.55 3.38 -7.63
N CYS A 466 -6.59 2.85 -6.41
CA CYS A 466 -7.21 3.52 -5.27
C CYS A 466 -6.48 3.18 -3.95
N ASP A 467 -6.81 3.94 -2.91
CA ASP A 467 -6.39 3.68 -1.54
C ASP A 467 -7.41 2.80 -0.81
N PHE A 468 -6.95 1.93 0.08
CA PHE A 468 -7.77 1.07 0.94
C PHE A 468 -8.87 0.29 0.18
N TYR A 469 -8.50 -0.29 -0.96
CA TYR A 469 -9.41 -0.97 -1.91
C TYR A 469 -10.37 -2.00 -1.27
N HIS A 470 -9.96 -2.65 -0.17
CA HIS A 470 -10.69 -3.71 0.51
C HIS A 470 -11.89 -3.23 1.34
N LEU A 471 -12.06 -1.91 1.51
CA LEU A 471 -13.16 -1.35 2.29
C LEU A 471 -14.48 -1.28 1.51
N PHE A 472 -14.45 -1.63 0.23
CA PHE A 472 -15.56 -1.67 -0.68
C PHE A 472 -15.30 -2.72 -1.77
N ASN A 473 -16.26 -2.96 -2.65
CA ASN A 473 -16.18 -3.98 -3.71
C ASN A 473 -15.32 -3.55 -4.91
N PHE A 474 -14.19 -2.88 -4.67
CA PHE A 474 -13.34 -2.30 -5.72
C PHE A 474 -12.95 -3.31 -6.79
N THR A 475 -12.29 -4.39 -6.37
CA THR A 475 -11.70 -5.37 -7.30
C THR A 475 -12.78 -6.05 -8.12
N GLU A 476 -13.91 -6.40 -7.49
CA GLU A 476 -15.07 -7.00 -8.13
C GLU A 476 -15.66 -6.08 -9.22
N VAL A 477 -15.83 -4.79 -8.92
CA VAL A 477 -16.34 -3.78 -9.87
C VAL A 477 -15.41 -3.63 -11.08
N VAL A 478 -14.10 -3.49 -10.83
CA VAL A 478 -13.10 -3.31 -11.90
C VAL A 478 -13.00 -4.57 -12.77
N ILE A 479 -12.91 -5.75 -12.14
CA ILE A 479 -12.80 -7.03 -12.85
C ILE A 479 -14.04 -7.28 -13.70
N ALA A 480 -15.25 -7.10 -13.13
CA ALA A 480 -16.50 -7.33 -13.85
C ALA A 480 -16.61 -6.47 -15.13
N ARG A 481 -16.01 -5.28 -15.14
CA ARG A 481 -16.02 -4.41 -16.32
C ARG A 481 -15.18 -4.90 -17.50
N ASN A 482 -14.33 -5.91 -17.33
CA ASN A 482 -13.70 -6.58 -18.45
C ASN A 482 -14.67 -7.38 -19.34
N PHE A 483 -15.85 -7.72 -18.81
CA PHE A 483 -16.76 -8.71 -19.39
C PHE A 483 -18.14 -8.16 -19.76
N GLN A 484 -18.34 -6.85 -19.57
CA GLN A 484 -19.56 -6.16 -19.96
C GLN A 484 -19.32 -5.49 -21.31
N ASN A 485 -20.08 -5.91 -22.33
CA ASN A 485 -20.01 -5.37 -23.69
C ASN A 485 -20.46 -3.91 -23.77
#